data_AF-A0A529LHC3-F1
#
_entry.id   AF-A0A529LHC3-F1
#
_cell.length_a   1.000
_cell.length_b   1.000
_cell.length_c   1.000
_cell.angle_alpha   90.00
_cell.angle_beta   90.00
_cell.angle_gamma   90.00
#
_symmetry.space_group_name_H-M   'P 1'
#
loop_
_entity.id
_entity.type
_entity.pdbx_description
1 polymer ?
#
loop_
_entity_poly.entity_id
_entity_poly.type
_entity_poly.pdbx_seq_one_letter_code
_entity_poly.pdbx_strand_id
1 'polypeptide(L)' 'FEAEGMALDAFIARGTTLDPAKPSASAALSFAGISAVVYRLDGKLRIHVDRGLATYLWTWMETAAGNIATGSAD' A
#
# COMPACT_ATOMS: atom_id res chain seq x y z
N PHE A 1 -1.93 9.51 -0.65
CA PHE A 1 -2.14 8.66 -1.82
C PHE A 1 -3.30 7.71 -1.56
N GLU A 2 -3.99 7.28 -2.61
CA GLU A 2 -5.08 6.29 -2.52
C GLU A 2 -4.76 5.10 -3.43
N ALA A 3 -5.13 3.89 -2.99
CA ALA A 3 -5.07 2.67 -3.80
C ALA A 3 -6.38 1.87 -3.62
N GLU A 4 -6.86 1.29 -4.72
CA GLU A 4 -8.08 0.49 -4.77
C GLU A 4 -7.96 -0.61 -5.83
N GLY A 5 -8.91 -1.54 -5.84
CA GLY A 5 -8.99 -2.62 -6.84
C GLY A 5 -8.88 -4.02 -6.25
N MET A 6 -9.09 -5.03 -7.09
CA MET A 6 -9.16 -6.44 -6.65
C MET A 6 -7.85 -6.96 -6.06
N ALA A 7 -6.71 -6.40 -6.48
CA ALA A 7 -5.39 -6.79 -6.01
C ALA A 7 -4.92 -5.99 -4.78
N LEU A 8 -5.81 -5.25 -4.11
CA LEU A 8 -5.45 -4.35 -3.01
C LEU A 8 -4.79 -5.07 -1.84
N ASP A 9 -5.23 -6.28 -1.50
CA ASP A 9 -4.65 -7.02 -0.38
C ASP A 9 -3.24 -7.54 -0.70
N ALA A 10 -2.98 -8.00 -1.94
CA ALA A 10 -1.65 -8.35 -2.40
C ALA A 10 -0.70 -7.13 -2.39
N PHE A 11 -1.24 -5.96 -2.76
CA PHE A 11 -0.52 -4.70 -2.71
C PHE A 11 -0.17 -4.27 -1.28
N ILE A 12 -1.10 -4.40 -0.33
CA ILE A 12 -0.83 -4.12 1.09
C ILE A 12 0.22 -5.08 1.65
N ALA A 13 0.08 -6.39 1.38
CA ALA A 13 1.03 -7.41 1.81
C ALA A 13 2.44 -7.18 1.25
N ARG A 14 2.56 -6.58 0.07
CA ARG A 14 3.87 -6.20 -0.51
C ARG A 14 4.49 -5.00 0.21
N GLY A 15 3.66 -4.08 0.71
CA GLY A 15 4.08 -2.82 1.31
C GLY A 15 4.41 -2.92 2.79
N THR A 16 3.79 -3.83 3.53
CA THR A 16 3.99 -3.97 4.98
C THR A 16 4.00 -5.43 5.44
N THR A 17 4.62 -5.69 6.60
CA THR A 17 4.61 -7.00 7.25
C THR A 17 3.40 -7.23 8.14
N LEU A 18 2.57 -6.20 8.37
CA LEU A 18 1.32 -6.37 9.10
C LEU A 18 0.32 -7.18 8.27
N ASP A 19 -0.38 -8.07 8.96
CA ASP A 19 -1.45 -8.88 8.37
C ASP A 19 -2.60 -7.98 7.86
N PRO A 20 -2.82 -7.88 6.53
CA PRO A 20 -3.84 -7.02 5.96
C PRO A 20 -5.26 -7.47 6.27
N ALA A 21 -5.46 -8.73 6.69
CA ALA A 21 -6.76 -9.28 7.06
C ALA A 21 -7.20 -8.89 8.47
N LYS A 22 -6.27 -8.39 9.31
CA LYS A 22 -6.62 -7.92 10.65
C LYS A 22 -7.20 -6.50 10.58
N PRO A 23 -8.42 -6.28 11.11
CA PRO A 23 -9.03 -4.96 11.09
C PRO A 23 -8.26 -4.00 12.02
N SER A 24 -7.93 -2.82 11.49
CA SER A 24 -7.56 -1.65 12.27
C SER A 24 -8.12 -0.41 11.57
N ALA A 25 -8.59 0.57 12.34
CA ALA A 25 -9.06 1.83 11.79
C ALA A 25 -7.92 2.63 11.14
N SER A 26 -6.70 2.53 11.68
CA SER A 26 -5.48 3.13 11.15
C SER A 26 -4.23 2.54 11.81
N ALA A 27 -3.06 2.76 11.22
CA ALA A 27 -1.78 2.41 11.82
C ALA A 27 -0.66 3.34 11.32
N ALA A 28 0.21 3.75 12.23
CA ALA A 28 1.53 4.28 11.89
C ALA A 28 2.50 3.09 11.80
N LEU A 29 3.02 2.82 10.61
CA LEU A 29 3.80 1.62 10.32
C LEU A 29 4.86 1.88 9.25
N SER A 30 5.73 0.89 9.04
CA SER A 30 6.58 0.86 7.85
C SER A 30 5.78 0.34 6.65
N PHE A 31 5.61 1.21 5.65
CA PHE A 31 5.01 0.88 4.36
C PHE A 31 6.01 1.20 3.25
N ALA A 32 6.27 0.26 2.34
CA ALA A 32 7.30 0.41 1.30
C ALA A 32 8.68 0.79 1.88
N GLY A 33 9.01 0.32 3.09
CA GLY A 33 10.27 0.64 3.76
C GLY A 33 10.38 2.06 4.33
N ILE A 34 9.30 2.87 4.27
CA ILE A 34 9.25 4.22 4.85
C ILE A 34 8.20 4.33 5.95
N SER A 35 8.33 5.33 6.83
CA SER A 35 7.30 5.62 7.83
C SER A 35 6.06 6.19 7.14
N ALA A 36 4.90 5.61 7.41
CA ALA A 36 3.63 6.03 6.84
C ALA A 36 2.49 5.86 7.84
N VAL A 37 1.47 6.71 7.71
CA VAL A 37 0.16 6.47 8.34
C VAL A 37 -0.76 5.88 7.29
N VAL A 38 -1.27 4.69 7.58
CA VAL A 38 -2.10 3.90 6.67
C VAL A 38 -3.45 3.65 7.31
N TYR A 39 -4.53 3.82 6.54
CA TYR A 39 -5.88 3.44 6.97
C TYR A 39 -6.75 3.02 5.80
N ARG A 40 -7.81 2.28 6.10
CA ARG A 40 -8.82 1.89 5.12
C ARG A 40 -10.05 2.79 5.27
N LEU A 41 -10.57 3.29 4.16
CA LEU A 41 -11.82 4.05 4.11
C LEU A 41 -12.55 3.67 2.82
N ASP A 42 -13.80 3.24 2.94
CA ASP A 42 -14.67 2.88 1.82
C ASP A 42 -14.05 1.86 0.84
N GLY A 43 -13.37 0.84 1.37
CA GLY A 43 -12.71 -0.19 0.57
C GLY A 43 -11.41 0.25 -0.10
N LYS A 44 -10.99 1.50 0.10
CA LYS A 44 -9.72 2.06 -0.40
C LYS A 44 -8.67 2.08 0.69
N LEU A 45 -7.42 1.95 0.29
CA LEU A 45 -6.27 2.20 1.14
C LEU A 45 -5.84 3.65 1.00
N ARG A 46 -5.74 4.37 2.10
CA ARG A 46 -5.15 5.70 2.16
C ARG A 46 -3.79 5.64 2.85
N ILE A 47 -2.80 6.24 2.20
CA ILE A 47 -1.41 6.28 2.66
C ILE A 47 -0.98 7.73 2.77
N HIS A 48 -0.56 8.14 3.97
CA HIS A 48 0.03 9.44 4.24
C HIS A 48 1.51 9.28 4.55
N VAL A 49 2.31 10.10 3.90
CA VAL A 49 3.78 10.15 4.03
C VAL A 49 4.23 11.61 4.05
N ASP A 50 5.44 11.85 4.52
CA ASP A 50 6.08 13.15 4.40
C ASP A 50 6.18 13.57 2.93
N ARG A 51 6.00 14.87 2.68
CA ARG A 51 6.01 15.43 1.31
C ARG A 51 7.27 15.04 0.52
N GLY A 52 8.43 15.00 1.18
CA GLY A 52 9.70 14.62 0.55
C GLY A 52 9.75 13.17 0.05
N LEU A 53 8.86 12.31 0.54
CA LEU A 53 8.76 10.89 0.17
C LEU A 53 7.64 10.63 -0.84
N ALA A 54 6.88 11.65 -1.25
CA ALA A 54 5.73 11.49 -2.13
C ALA A 54 6.12 10.88 -3.50
N THR A 55 7.18 11.38 -4.12
CA THR A 55 7.69 10.86 -5.41
C THR A 55 8.18 9.43 -5.26
N TYR A 56 8.89 9.13 -4.18
CA TYR A 56 9.35 7.77 -3.87
C TYR A 56 8.18 6.80 -3.76
N LEU A 57 7.17 7.15 -2.96
CA LEU A 57 6.00 6.31 -2.77
C LEU A 57 5.29 6.07 -4.10
N TRP A 58 5.06 7.11 -4.90
CA TRP A 58 4.43 6.97 -6.22
C TRP A 58 5.15 5.94 -7.11
N THR A 59 6.46 6.09 -7.31
CA THR A 59 7.24 5.15 -8.13
C THR A 59 7.20 3.72 -7.58
N TRP A 60 7.24 3.57 -6.26
CA TRP A 60 7.09 2.26 -5.63
C TRP A 60 5.71 1.66 -5.90
N MET A 61 4.64 2.45 -5.81
CA MET A 61 3.27 1.98 -6.06
C MET A 61 3.09 1.50 -7.50
N GLU A 62 3.58 2.25 -8.49
CA GLU A 62 3.56 1.85 -9.90
C GLU A 62 4.30 0.53 -10.12
N THR A 63 5.50 0.41 -9.55
CA THR A 63 6.33 -0.80 -9.66
C THR A 63 5.64 -2.00 -9.00
N ALA A 64 5.09 -1.82 -7.80
CA ALA A 64 4.41 -2.88 -7.06
C ALA A 64 3.15 -3.34 -7.81
N ALA A 65 2.33 -2.42 -8.30
CA ALA A 65 1.14 -2.74 -9.08
C ALA A 65 1.49 -3.50 -10.38
N GLY A 66 2.52 -3.05 -11.10
CA GLY A 66 3.02 -3.73 -12.30
C GLY A 66 3.48 -5.16 -12.02
N ASN A 67 4.25 -5.36 -10.95
CA ASN A 67 4.72 -6.70 -10.56
C ASN A 67 3.59 -7.65 -10.18
N ILE A 68 2.57 -7.15 -9.47
CA ILE A 68 1.40 -7.94 -9.08
C ILE A 68 0.57 -8.33 -10.31
N ALA A 69 0.40 -7.40 -11.26
CA ALA A 69 -0.32 -7.68 -12.50
C ALA A 69 0.37 -8.78 -13.33
N THR A 70 1.71 -8.72 -13.44
CA THR A 70 2.49 -9.75 -14.15
C THR A 70 2.45 -11.10 -13.44
N GLY A 71 2.60 -11.13 -12.11
CA GLY A 71 2.59 -12.37 -11.33
C GLY A 71 1.22 -13.04 -11.18
N SER A 72 0.13 -12.39 -11.63
CA SER A 72 -1.23 -12.97 -11.66
C SER A 72 -1.56 -13.65 -12.99
N ALA A 73 -0.66 -13.59 -13.97
CA ALA A 73 -0.85 -14.17 -15.31
C ALA A 73 -0.25 -15.59 -15.45
N ASP A 74 0.41 -16.10 -14.40
CA ASP A 74 0.99 -17.45 -14.32
C ASP A 74 0.09 -18.44 -13.55
#